data_AF-A0A5K0X6E2-F1
#
_entry.id   AF-A0A5K0X6E2-F1
#
_cell.length_a   1.000
_cell.length_b   1.000
_cell.length_c   1.000
_cell.angle_alpha   90.00
_cell.angle_beta   90.00
_cell.angle_gamma   90.00
#
_symmetry.space_group_name_H-M   'P 1'
#
loop_
_entity.id
_entity.type
_entity.pdbx_description
1 polymer ?
#
loop_
_entity_poly.entity_id
_entity_poly.type
_entity_poly.pdbx_seq_one_letter_code
_entity_poly.pdbx_strand_id
1 'polypeptide(L)' 'IGQFKHILGVKSTPKNMLESLPVKRHDRSLKLPQHFDARTAWPQCSTIGRIL' A
#
# COMPACT_ATOMS: atom_id res chain seq x y z
N ILE A 1 -13.43 18.05 -18.24
CA ILE A 1 -13.06 17.87 -16.80
C ILE A 1 -14.01 16.91 -16.05
N GLY A 2 -15.34 16.91 -16.27
CA GLY A 2 -16.27 16.02 -15.54
C GLY A 2 -16.03 14.51 -15.71
N GLN A 3 -15.52 14.06 -16.85
CA GLN A 3 -15.36 12.63 -17.18
C GLN A 3 -14.42 11.88 -16.23
N PHE A 4 -13.41 12.52 -15.64
CA PHE A 4 -12.45 11.85 -14.75
C PHE A 4 -12.83 11.89 -13.26
N LYS A 5 -13.99 12.44 -12.89
CA LYS A 5 -14.37 12.54 -11.48
C LYS A 5 -14.59 11.17 -10.81
N HIS A 6 -14.95 10.14 -11.59
CA HIS A 6 -15.22 8.79 -11.07
C HIS A 6 -13.94 8.03 -10.65
N ILE A 7 -12.75 8.44 -11.11
CA ILE A 7 -11.46 7.87 -10.70
C ILE A 7 -10.83 8.61 -9.49
N LEU A 8 -11.42 9.72 -9.05
CA LEU A 8 -10.90 10.57 -7.96
C LEU A 8 -11.63 10.33 -6.61
N GLY A 9 -12.12 9.10 -6.38
CA GLY A 9 -12.98 8.76 -5.25
C GLY A 9 -12.28 8.59 -3.89
N VAL A 10 -10.95 8.68 -3.83
CA VAL A 10 -10.21 8.44 -2.58
C VAL A 10 -10.32 9.65 -1.65
N LYS A 11 -10.96 9.46 -0.50
CA LYS A 11 -10.97 10.42 0.61
C LYS A 11 -9.85 10.09 1.60
N SER A 12 -9.21 11.11 2.15
CA SER A 12 -8.19 10.93 3.19
C SER A 12 -8.78 10.24 4.42
N THR A 13 -8.01 9.32 5.00
CA THR A 13 -8.39 8.64 6.25
C THR A 13 -8.49 9.67 7.39
N PRO A 14 -9.62 9.71 8.13
CA PRO A 14 -9.77 10.55 9.31
C PRO A 14 -8.70 10.29 10.38
N LYS A 15 -8.19 11.35 11.02
CA LYS A 15 -7.09 11.25 12.02
C LYS A 15 -7.40 10.32 13.19
N ASN A 16 -8.62 10.39 13.71
CA ASN A 16 -9.09 9.53 14.81
C ASN A 16 -9.06 8.03 14.47
N MET A 17 -9.17 7.65 13.18
CA MET A 17 -8.99 6.27 12.75
C MET A 17 -7.53 5.87 12.58
N LEU A 18 -6.62 6.82 12.40
CA LEU A 18 -5.18 6.53 12.34
C LEU A 18 -4.60 6.36 13.75
N GLU A 19 -5.04 7.19 14.69
CA GLU A 19 -4.58 7.16 16.09
C GLU A 19 -5.01 5.89 16.83
N SER A 20 -6.12 5.27 16.43
CA SER A 20 -6.58 4.01 17.01
C SER A 20 -5.79 2.77 16.54
N LEU A 21 -4.94 2.91 15.52
CA LEU A 21 -4.19 1.79 14.95
C LEU A 21 -2.78 1.70 15.57
N PRO A 22 -2.35 0.51 16.03
CA PRO A 22 -0.99 0.33 16.51
C PRO A 22 0.01 0.46 15.37
N VAL A 23 1.01 1.34 15.53
CA VAL A 23 2.08 1.54 14.55
C VAL A 23 3.31 0.74 14.96
N LYS A 24 3.66 -0.27 14.16
CA LYS A 24 4.90 -1.02 14.33
C LYS A 24 6.05 -0.35 13.57
N ARG A 25 7.12 -0.01 14.28
CA ARG A 25 8.37 0.47 13.68
C ARG A 25 9.37 -0.68 13.62
N HIS A 26 10.07 -0.80 12.50
CA HIS A 26 11.18 -1.74 12.34
C HIS A 26 12.51 -1.03 12.61
N ASP A 27 13.54 -1.80 12.93
CA ASP A 27 14.88 -1.28 13.18
C ASP A 27 15.45 -0.62 11.91
N ARG A 28 16.12 0.52 12.05
CA ARG A 28 16.70 1.26 10.92
C ARG A 28 17.93 0.60 10.32
N SER A 29 18.62 -0.26 11.08
CA SER A 29 19.76 -1.04 10.62
C SER A 29 19.35 -2.27 9.78
N LEU A 30 18.05 -2.52 9.63
CA LEU A 30 17.56 -3.59 8.77
C LEU A 30 18.08 -3.36 7.33
N LYS A 31 18.81 -4.36 6.82
CA LYS A 31 19.36 -4.32 5.46
C LYS A 31 18.24 -4.52 4.45
N LEU A 32 17.73 -3.41 3.92
CA LEU A 32 16.72 -3.43 2.86
C LEU A 32 17.38 -3.73 1.50
N PRO A 33 16.70 -4.49 0.62
CA PRO A 33 17.20 -4.70 -0.72
C PRO A 33 17.14 -3.40 -1.54
N GLN A 34 18.02 -3.28 -2.54
CA GLN A 34 17.98 -2.14 -3.47
C GLN A 34 16.68 -2.10 -4.28
N HIS A 35 16.11 -3.27 -4.58
CA HIS A 35 14.87 -3.42 -5.33
C HIS A 35 13.96 -4.42 -4.62
N PHE A 36 12.66 -4.13 -4.61
CA PHE A 36 11.65 -5.03 -4.06
C PHE A 36 10.42 -5.04 -4.96
N ASP A 37 9.97 -6.24 -5.32
CA ASP A 37 8.73 -6.47 -6.04
C ASP A 37 7.93 -7.55 -5.29
N ALA A 38 6.73 -7.18 -4.85
CA ALA A 38 5.84 -8.09 -4.14
C ALA A 38 5.46 -9.32 -4.99
N ARG A 39 5.35 -9.16 -6.32
CA ARG A 39 5.01 -10.27 -7.23
C ARG A 39 6.11 -11.33 -7.25
N THR A 40 7.36 -10.90 -7.14
CA THR A 40 8.52 -11.79 -7.06
C THR A 40 8.69 -12.42 -5.68
N ALA A 41 8.36 -11.69 -4.62
CA ALA A 41 8.45 -12.20 -3.24
C ALA A 41 7.34 -13.22 -2.90
N TRP A 42 6.16 -13.10 -3.53
CA TRP A 42 5.01 -14.00 -3.32
C TRP A 42 4.40 -14.48 -4.65
N PRO A 43 5.13 -15.30 -5.42
CA PRO A 43 4.71 -15.70 -6.76
C PRO A 43 3.42 -16.54 -6.78
N GLN A 44 3.14 -17.26 -5.69
CA GLN A 44 1.91 -18.06 -5.54
C GLN A 44 0.66 -17.20 -5.33
N CYS A 45 0.81 -15.91 -5.01
CA CYS A 45 -0.29 -14.99 -4.75
C CYS A 45 -0.68 -14.24 -6.03
N SER A 46 -1.47 -14.87 -6.89
CA SER A 46 -1.89 -14.31 -8.20
C SER A 46 -2.63 -12.97 -8.10
N THR A 47 -3.24 -12.66 -6.96
CA THR A 47 -3.94 -11.39 -6.72
C THR A 47 -3.02 -10.18 -6.69
N ILE A 48 -1.73 -10.35 -6.37
CA ILE A 48 -0.77 -9.24 -6.27
C ILE A 48 -0.48 -8.63 -7.65
N GLY A 49 -0.46 -9.46 -8.70
CA GLY A 49 -0.21 -9.01 -10.08
C GLY A 49 -1.44 -8.61 -10.87
N ARG A 50 -2.64 -8.68 -10.27
CA ARG A 50 -3.91 -8.49 -11.00
C ARG A 50 -4.28 -7.01 -11.09
N ILE A 51 -4.45 -6.53 -12.33
CA ILE A 51 -5.12 -5.26 -12.63
C ILE A 51 -6.57 -5.58 -13.01
N LEU A 52 -7.53 -4.85 -12.44
CA LEU A 52 -8.97 -5.02 -12.69
C LEU A 52 -9.47 -4.06 -13.77
#